data_AF-A0AAD5EZ07-F1
#
_entry.id   AF-A0AAD5EZ07-F1
#
_cell.length_a   1.000
_cell.length_b   1.000
_cell.length_c   1.000
_cell.angle_alpha   90.00
_cell.angle_beta   90.00
_cell.angle_gamma   90.00
#
_symmetry.space_group_name_H-M   'P 1'
#
loop_
_entity.id
_entity.type
_entity.pdbx_description
1 polymer ?
#
loop_
_entity_poly.entity_id
_entity_poly.type
_entity_poly.pdbx_seq_one_letter_code
_entity_poly.pdbx_strand_id
1 'polypeptide(L)'
;MSQPILSIKSDDNKSKAVANLLPCRIHHDGPVPDVSTYWSPTTAEDGTKLAYFRGRKLHGKTIKLPERCRGVVVEKRQEKEQQPAVEEPVVVIDDDEDEKEPVGTMQVTAEFDEMVIWGHETLVDAGEDPYIRSMEEWLQVAGQIHSYSEEASGK
;
A
#
# COMPACT_ATOMS: atom_id res chain seq x y z
N MET A 1 25.21 2.80 12.44
CA MET A 1 23.80 2.53 12.11
C MET A 1 23.41 3.53 11.04
N SER A 2 23.03 3.10 9.84
CA SER A 2 22.61 4.01 8.76
C SER A 2 21.31 4.72 9.13
N GLN A 3 21.20 6.01 8.85
CA GLN A 3 19.95 6.75 9.07
C GLN A 3 18.87 6.27 8.07
N PRO A 4 17.59 6.17 8.50
CA PRO A 4 16.52 5.71 7.63
C PRO A 4 16.16 6.78 6.58
N ILE A 5 16.04 6.38 5.31
CA ILE A 5 15.69 7.28 4.19
C ILE A 5 14.19 7.65 4.19
N LEU A 6 13.36 6.78 4.78
CA LEU A 6 11.91 6.94 4.81
C LEU A 6 11.35 6.47 6.15
N SER A 7 10.42 7.23 6.73
CA SER A 7 9.66 6.84 7.91
C SER A 7 8.15 6.78 7.62
N ILE A 8 7.49 5.72 8.09
CA ILE A 8 6.04 5.57 7.97
C ILE A 8 5.43 5.84 9.35
N LYS A 9 4.60 6.88 9.44
CA LYS A 9 3.86 7.25 10.64
C LYS A 9 2.46 6.67 10.54
N SER A 10 2.09 5.86 11.53
CA SER A 10 0.72 5.40 11.69
C SER A 10 -0.13 6.54 12.25
N ASP A 11 -1.33 6.72 11.70
CA ASP A 11 -2.35 7.59 12.27
C ASP A 11 -3.34 6.72 13.07
N ASP A 12 -3.88 7.25 14.17
CA ASP A 12 -4.82 6.52 15.02
C ASP A 12 -6.18 6.33 14.34
N ASN A 13 -6.49 7.14 13.32
CA ASN A 13 -7.72 7.07 12.56
C ASN A 13 -7.64 6.03 11.43
N LYS A 14 -7.88 4.77 11.77
CA LYS A 14 -7.79 3.62 10.86
C LYS A 14 -9.05 3.47 10.02
N SER A 15 -9.11 4.18 8.89
CA SER A 15 -10.13 3.91 7.88
C SER A 15 -9.83 2.57 7.18
N LYS A 16 -10.86 1.75 6.95
CA LYS A 16 -10.71 0.53 6.13
C LYS A 16 -11.03 0.86 4.67
N ALA A 17 -10.11 0.51 3.79
CA ALA A 17 -10.26 0.65 2.35
C ALA A 17 -10.43 -0.72 1.68
N VAL A 18 -10.97 -0.70 0.46
CA VAL A 18 -11.02 -1.87 -0.43
C VAL A 18 -10.09 -1.59 -1.62
N ALA A 19 -8.98 -2.32 -1.69
CA ALA A 19 -8.03 -2.20 -2.78
C ALA A 19 -8.58 -2.88 -4.05
N ASN A 20 -8.73 -2.13 -5.14
CA ASN A 20 -9.21 -2.65 -6.42
C ASN A 20 -8.11 -2.52 -7.48
N LEU A 21 -7.63 -3.64 -7.99
CA LEU A 21 -6.65 -3.67 -9.08
C LEU A 21 -7.37 -3.88 -10.42
N LEU A 22 -7.51 -2.81 -11.20
CA LEU A 22 -8.22 -2.82 -12.47
C LEU A 22 -7.31 -3.25 -13.63
N PRO A 23 -7.83 -3.95 -14.66
CA PRO A 23 -7.06 -4.39 -15.82
C PRO A 23 -6.90 -3.26 -16.86
N CYS A 24 -6.67 -2.04 -16.38
CA CYS A 24 -6.50 -0.86 -17.21
C CYS A 24 -5.76 0.24 -16.46
N ARG A 25 -5.16 1.16 -17.22
CA ARG A 25 -4.55 2.36 -16.68
C ARG A 25 -5.55 3.50 -16.68
N ILE A 26 -5.72 4.15 -15.53
CA ILE A 26 -6.44 5.41 -15.40
C ILE A 26 -5.38 6.51 -15.33
N HIS A 27 -5.47 7.54 -16.18
CA HIS A 27 -4.49 8.63 -16.21
C HIS A 27 -4.73 9.69 -15.12
N HIS A 28 -5.92 9.72 -14.54
CA HIS A 28 -6.25 10.62 -13.47
C HIS A 28 -5.79 10.04 -12.14
N ASP A 29 -4.92 10.77 -11.45
CA ASP A 29 -4.46 10.46 -10.10
C ASP A 29 -5.09 11.45 -9.11
N GLY A 30 -6.01 10.98 -8.28
CA GLY A 30 -6.66 11.81 -7.26
C GLY A 30 -8.03 11.29 -6.82
N PRO A 31 -8.66 11.94 -5.84
CA PRO A 31 -9.98 11.58 -5.35
C PRO A 31 -11.03 11.64 -6.45
N VAL A 32 -11.95 10.68 -6.46
CA VAL A 32 -13.11 10.65 -7.34
C VAL A 32 -14.36 10.87 -6.48
N PRO A 33 -15.20 11.87 -6.75
CA PRO A 33 -16.45 12.05 -6.03
C PRO A 33 -17.43 10.92 -6.38
N ASP A 34 -18.24 10.52 -5.39
CA ASP A 34 -19.38 9.60 -5.57
C ASP A 34 -19.05 8.27 -6.25
N VAL A 35 -17.92 7.66 -5.88
CA VAL A 35 -17.48 6.34 -6.41
C VAL A 35 -18.58 5.30 -6.28
N SER A 36 -19.36 5.29 -5.20
CA SER A 36 -20.43 4.33 -4.95
C SER A 36 -21.56 4.36 -6.00
N THR A 37 -21.76 5.49 -6.68
CA THR A 37 -22.75 5.63 -7.75
C THR A 37 -22.30 4.94 -9.04
N TYR A 38 -21.01 4.98 -9.34
CA TYR A 38 -20.45 4.48 -10.60
C TYR A 38 -19.78 3.11 -10.48
N TRP A 39 -19.38 2.73 -9.26
CA TRP A 39 -18.65 1.52 -8.95
C TRP A 39 -19.34 0.78 -7.81
N SER A 40 -20.16 -0.20 -8.19
CA SER A 40 -20.90 -1.06 -7.27
C SER A 40 -20.74 -2.55 -7.65
N PRO A 41 -19.56 -3.13 -7.38
CA PRO A 41 -19.33 -4.57 -7.54
C PRO A 41 -20.40 -5.42 -6.85
N THR A 42 -21.03 -6.33 -7.57
CA THR A 42 -21.88 -7.37 -6.99
C THR A 42 -21.05 -8.61 -6.68
N THR A 43 -21.39 -9.33 -5.61
CA THR A 43 -20.72 -10.59 -5.26
C THR A 43 -21.68 -11.73 -5.58
N ALA A 44 -21.24 -12.67 -6.41
CA ALA A 44 -21.98 -13.88 -6.74
C ALA A 44 -21.81 -14.95 -5.66
N GLU A 45 -22.62 -16.02 -5.73
CA GLU A 45 -22.64 -17.10 -4.74
C GLU A 45 -21.30 -17.86 -4.63
N ASP A 46 -20.52 -17.87 -5.71
CA ASP A 46 -19.19 -18.49 -5.80
C ASP A 46 -18.07 -17.60 -5.20
N GLY A 47 -18.41 -16.41 -4.69
CA GLY A 47 -17.45 -15.43 -4.16
C GLY A 47 -16.78 -14.56 -5.24
N THR A 48 -17.08 -14.80 -6.52
CA THR A 48 -16.64 -13.95 -7.64
C THR A 48 -17.35 -12.60 -7.58
N LYS A 49 -16.62 -11.52 -7.83
CA LYS A 49 -17.19 -10.19 -7.98
C LYS A 49 -17.47 -9.87 -9.45
N LEU A 50 -18.55 -9.17 -9.73
CA LEU A 50 -18.91 -8.71 -11.05
C LEU A 50 -19.10 -7.18 -11.04
N ALA A 51 -18.47 -6.49 -11.98
CA ALA A 51 -18.65 -5.05 -12.15
C ALA A 51 -18.56 -4.67 -13.63
N TYR A 52 -19.02 -3.46 -13.94
CA TYR A 52 -18.85 -2.86 -15.27
C TYR A 52 -18.08 -1.56 -15.12
N PHE A 53 -16.99 -1.43 -15.87
CA PHE A 53 -16.20 -0.21 -15.92
C PHE A 53 -16.12 0.29 -17.35
N ARG A 54 -16.58 1.53 -17.59
CA ARG A 54 -16.61 2.13 -18.94
C ARG A 54 -17.31 1.24 -19.99
N GLY A 55 -18.39 0.55 -19.58
CA GLY A 55 -19.15 -0.37 -20.43
C GLY A 55 -18.52 -1.75 -20.64
N ARG A 56 -17.35 -2.03 -20.04
CA ARG A 56 -16.67 -3.33 -20.15
C ARG A 56 -16.97 -4.18 -18.93
N LYS A 57 -17.30 -5.46 -19.17
CA LYS A 57 -17.58 -6.44 -18.11
C LYS A 57 -16.28 -6.87 -17.44
N LEU A 58 -16.22 -6.78 -16.12
CA LEU A 58 -15.08 -7.20 -15.32
C LEU A 58 -15.50 -8.30 -14.35
N HIS A 59 -14.67 -9.33 -14.22
CA HIS A 59 -14.80 -10.34 -13.17
C HIS A 59 -13.66 -10.16 -12.15
N GLY A 60 -14.03 -10.04 -10.89
CA GLY A 60 -13.13 -9.78 -9.79
C GLY A 60 -12.93 -11.03 -8.94
N LYS A 61 -11.68 -11.35 -8.62
CA LYS A 61 -11.32 -12.35 -7.60
C LYS A 61 -10.82 -11.63 -6.35
N THR A 62 -11.40 -11.97 -5.20
CA THR A 62 -10.98 -11.40 -3.91
C THR A 62 -9.86 -12.25 -3.33
N ILE A 63 -8.80 -11.60 -2.87
CA ILE A 63 -7.63 -12.24 -2.27
C ILE A 63 -7.34 -11.58 -0.94
N LYS A 64 -7.28 -12.40 0.10
CA LYS A 64 -6.90 -11.97 1.43
C LYS A 64 -5.39 -11.84 1.52
N LEU A 65 -4.94 -10.84 2.27
CA LEU A 65 -3.53 -10.74 2.59
C LEU A 65 -3.10 -11.92 3.47
N PRO A 66 -1.87 -12.43 3.32
CA PRO A 66 -1.32 -13.43 4.23
C PRO A 66 -1.32 -12.94 5.68
N GLU A 67 -1.49 -13.83 6.65
CA GLU A 67 -1.68 -13.48 8.08
C GLU A 67 -0.56 -12.61 8.67
N ARG A 68 0.65 -12.72 8.13
CA ARG A 68 1.84 -11.95 8.57
C ARG A 68 1.99 -10.59 7.87
N CYS A 69 1.08 -10.24 6.98
CA CYS A 69 1.13 -9.04 6.16
C CYS A 69 -0.01 -8.11 6.52
N ARG A 70 0.27 -6.80 6.48
CA ARG A 70 -0.74 -5.75 6.66
C ARG A 70 -0.72 -4.84 5.44
N GLY A 71 -1.88 -4.63 4.82
CA GLY A 71 -2.06 -3.69 3.73
C GLY A 71 -2.24 -2.28 4.27
N VAL A 72 -1.45 -1.33 3.78
CA VAL A 72 -1.54 0.09 4.15
C VAL A 72 -1.54 0.96 2.90
N VAL A 73 -2.36 2.01 2.91
CA VAL A 73 -2.31 3.11 1.96
C VAL A 73 -1.54 4.24 2.63
N VAL A 74 -0.50 4.74 1.96
CA VAL A 74 0.37 5.78 2.49
C VAL A 74 0.40 6.98 1.56
N GLU A 75 0.39 8.17 2.15
CA GLU A 75 0.55 9.43 1.44
C GLU A 75 1.81 10.15 1.93
N LYS A 76 2.56 10.75 1.00
CA LYS A 76 3.72 11.57 1.35
C LYS A 76 3.21 12.85 2.00
N ARG A 77 3.61 13.10 3.25
CA ARG A 77 3.34 14.39 3.90
C ARG A 77 4.35 15.39 3.38
N GLN A 78 3.89 16.43 2.71
CA GLN A 78 4.72 17.62 2.52
C GLN A 78 4.85 18.25 3.89
N GLU A 79 6.05 18.21 4.47
CA GLU A 79 6.38 19.08 5.59
C GLU A 79 6.22 20.49 5.04
N LYS A 80 5.14 21.17 5.45
CA LYS A 80 5.07 22.61 5.28
C LYS A 80 6.26 23.15 6.05
N GLU A 81 7.27 23.59 5.31
CA GLU A 81 8.39 24.35 5.84
C GLU A 81 7.81 25.34 6.85
N GLN A 82 8.14 25.14 8.12
CA GLN A 82 7.81 26.11 9.14
C GLN A 82 8.51 27.39 8.69
N GLN A 83 7.72 28.41 8.32
CA GLN A 83 8.25 29.73 8.02
C GLN A 83 9.16 30.13 9.20
N PRO A 84 10.44 30.45 8.96
CA PRO A 84 11.28 30.95 10.04
C PRO A 84 10.69 32.30 10.45
N ALA A 85 10.24 32.36 11.70
CA ALA A 85 9.89 33.61 12.34
C ALA A 85 11.13 34.50 12.38
N VAL A 86 11.04 35.63 11.67
CA VAL A 86 11.74 36.92 11.85
C VAL A 86 13.20 36.85 12.32
N GLU A 87 14.07 37.31 11.41
CA GLU A 87 15.51 37.55 11.52
C GLU A 87 15.94 38.28 12.81
N GLU A 88 16.85 37.66 13.57
CA GLU A 88 17.89 38.40 14.31
C GLU A 88 19.27 37.89 13.81
N PRO A 89 20.22 38.76 13.41
CA PRO A 89 21.54 38.31 13.00
C PRO A 89 22.40 38.16 14.26
N VAL A 90 23.16 37.06 14.44
CA VAL A 90 24.41 37.06 15.23
C VAL A 90 25.14 35.71 15.14
N VAL A 91 26.38 35.82 14.63
CA VAL A 91 27.59 34.97 14.65
C VAL A 91 27.56 33.52 14.13
N VAL A 92 28.38 33.34 13.09
CA VAL A 92 28.99 32.09 12.62
C VAL A 92 29.69 31.39 13.80
N ILE A 93 29.22 30.21 14.16
CA ILE A 93 30.01 29.20 14.89
C ILE A 93 30.00 27.95 14.03
N ASP A 94 31.21 27.58 13.63
CA ASP A 94 31.61 26.34 12.97
C ASP A 94 31.15 25.15 13.82
N ASP A 95 30.14 24.42 13.34
CA ASP A 95 29.80 23.10 13.86
C ASP A 95 29.60 22.19 12.64
N ASP A 96 30.46 21.17 12.54
CA ASP A 96 30.34 20.04 11.63
C ASP A 96 29.08 19.23 12.02
N GLU A 97 27.89 19.81 11.84
CA GLU A 97 26.64 19.05 11.86
C GLU A 97 26.46 18.42 10.48
N ASP A 98 26.74 17.11 10.40
CA ASP A 98 26.27 16.25 9.31
C ASP A 98 24.90 16.75 8.82
N GLU A 99 24.84 17.27 7.59
CA GLU A 99 23.59 17.62 6.92
C GLU A 99 22.73 16.34 6.90
N LYS A 100 21.88 16.18 7.91
CA LYS A 100 20.95 15.06 8.00
C LYS A 100 19.99 15.25 6.84
N GLU A 101 20.20 14.48 5.77
CA GLU A 101 19.27 14.43 4.66
C GLU A 101 17.85 14.24 5.22
N PRO A 102 16.89 15.09 4.83
CA PRO A 102 15.57 15.08 5.43
C PRO A 102 14.90 13.73 5.18
N VAL A 103 14.62 13.00 6.27
CA VAL A 103 13.93 11.72 6.20
C VAL A 103 12.55 11.92 5.60
N GLY A 104 12.28 11.29 4.46
CA GLY A 104 10.96 11.34 3.85
C GLY A 104 9.90 10.79 4.81
N THR A 105 8.87 11.57 5.13
CA THR A 105 7.79 11.11 6.01
C THR A 105 6.55 10.74 5.19
N MET A 106 6.06 9.51 5.40
CA MET A 106 4.78 9.02 4.88
C MET A 106 3.78 8.81 6.02
N GLN A 107 2.51 9.12 5.76
CA GLN A 107 1.42 8.93 6.71
C GLN A 107 0.49 7.83 6.19
N VAL A 108 0.13 6.89 7.07
CA VAL A 108 -0.89 5.87 6.76
C VAL A 108 -2.26 6.55 6.76
N THR A 109 -2.99 6.44 5.65
CA THR A 109 -4.33 7.03 5.49
C THR A 109 -5.45 5.99 5.55
N ALA A 110 -5.15 4.75 5.18
CA ALA A 110 -6.08 3.63 5.27
C ALA A 110 -5.35 2.29 5.41
N GLU A 111 -6.09 1.28 5.90
CA GLU A 111 -5.65 -0.12 5.93
C GLU A 111 -6.60 -0.98 5.09
N PHE A 112 -6.08 -2.09 4.57
CA PHE A 112 -6.89 -3.09 3.87
C PHE A 112 -6.39 -4.49 4.20
N ASP A 113 -7.32 -5.43 4.32
CA ASP A 113 -7.03 -6.85 4.62
C ASP A 113 -7.16 -7.75 3.39
N GLU A 114 -7.77 -7.22 2.33
CA GLU A 114 -8.02 -7.92 1.08
C GLU A 114 -7.92 -6.97 -0.11
N MET A 115 -7.64 -7.55 -1.27
CA MET A 115 -7.65 -6.86 -2.55
C MET A 115 -8.53 -7.61 -3.53
N VAL A 116 -9.12 -6.87 -4.46
CA VAL A 116 -9.91 -7.42 -5.57
C VAL A 116 -9.13 -7.24 -6.85
N ILE A 117 -8.76 -8.35 -7.49
CA ILE A 117 -8.11 -8.35 -8.79
C ILE A 117 -9.15 -8.54 -9.87
N TRP A 118 -9.21 -7.60 -10.82
CA TRP A 118 -10.21 -7.57 -11.87
C TRP A 118 -9.62 -8.03 -13.21
N GLY A 119 -10.27 -9.01 -13.84
CA GLY A 119 -10.01 -9.48 -15.20
C GLY A 119 -11.07 -8.98 -16.18
N HIS A 120 -10.68 -8.75 -17.44
CA HIS A 120 -11.60 -8.33 -18.49
C HIS A 120 -12.33 -9.53 -19.10
N GLU A 121 -13.66 -9.57 -18.99
CA GLU A 121 -14.56 -10.61 -19.53
C GLU A 121 -14.31 -12.06 -19.06
N THR A 122 -13.15 -12.37 -18.51
CA THR A 122 -12.80 -13.68 -17.97
C THR A 122 -12.44 -13.57 -16.50
N LEU A 123 -12.55 -14.69 -15.79
CA LEU A 123 -11.99 -14.81 -14.45
C LEU A 123 -10.47 -14.74 -14.52
N VAL A 124 -9.87 -14.14 -13.50
CA VAL A 124 -8.43 -14.13 -13.32
C VAL A 124 -7.98 -15.54 -12.99
N ASP A 125 -7.08 -16.10 -13.80
CA ASP A 125 -6.46 -17.39 -13.51
C ASP A 125 -5.48 -17.23 -12.33
N ALA A 126 -5.76 -17.95 -11.25
CA ALA A 126 -4.94 -17.94 -10.05
C ALA A 126 -3.50 -18.42 -10.30
N GLY A 127 -3.32 -19.40 -11.20
CA GLY A 127 -2.03 -20.03 -11.48
C GLY A 127 -1.14 -19.23 -12.44
N GLU A 128 -1.68 -18.20 -13.08
CA GLU A 128 -0.94 -17.38 -14.05
C GLU A 128 -0.86 -15.90 -13.65
N ASP A 129 -1.82 -15.39 -12.87
CA ASP A 129 -1.84 -13.97 -12.51
C ASP A 129 -0.69 -13.61 -11.54
N PRO A 130 0.16 -12.64 -11.90
CA PRO A 130 1.37 -12.34 -11.14
C PRO A 130 1.08 -11.79 -9.74
N TYR A 131 -0.04 -11.11 -9.53
CA TYR A 131 -0.38 -10.51 -8.24
C TYR A 131 -0.93 -11.58 -7.28
N ILE A 132 -1.75 -12.50 -7.80
CA ILE A 132 -2.23 -13.67 -7.03
C ILE A 132 -1.03 -14.48 -6.56
N ARG A 133 -0.18 -14.90 -7.50
CA ARG A 133 1.01 -15.69 -7.20
C ARG A 133 1.98 -14.96 -6.29
N SER A 134 2.10 -13.64 -6.42
CA SER A 134 2.93 -12.86 -5.51
C SER A 134 2.44 -12.96 -4.07
N MET A 135 1.12 -12.87 -3.85
CA MET A 135 0.56 -12.95 -2.50
C MET A 135 0.55 -14.36 -1.93
N GLU A 136 0.21 -15.37 -2.75
CA GLU A 136 0.04 -16.75 -2.31
C GLU A 136 1.37 -17.52 -2.28
N GLU A 137 2.28 -17.27 -3.22
CA GLU A 137 3.53 -18.04 -3.37
C GLU A 137 4.76 -17.22 -2.94
N TRP A 138 4.98 -16.06 -3.57
CA TRP A 138 6.24 -15.32 -3.40
C TRP A 138 6.46 -14.85 -1.96
N LEU A 139 5.43 -14.26 -1.35
CA LEU A 139 5.54 -13.83 0.05
C LEU A 139 5.90 -15.00 0.96
N GLN A 140 5.34 -16.20 0.72
CA GLN A 140 5.65 -17.41 1.47
C GLN A 140 7.14 -17.77 1.34
N VAL A 141 7.62 -17.87 0.09
CA VAL A 141 9.01 -18.22 -0.26
C VAL A 141 10.00 -17.22 0.33
N ALA A 142 9.76 -15.92 0.13
CA ALA A 142 10.61 -14.87 0.67
C ALA A 142 10.74 -14.99 2.21
N GLY A 143 9.63 -15.24 2.90
CA GLY A 143 9.66 -15.44 4.35
C GLY A 143 10.48 -16.65 4.80
N GLN A 144 10.55 -17.72 3.99
CA GLN A 144 11.40 -18.88 4.29
C GLN A 144 12.89 -18.59 4.04
N ILE A 145 13.21 -17.94 2.91
CA ILE A 145 14.59 -17.56 2.56
C ILE A 145 15.21 -16.65 3.63
N HIS A 146 14.41 -15.73 4.18
CA HIS A 146 14.85 -14.77 5.18
C HIS A 146 14.55 -15.20 6.62
N SER A 147 14.15 -16.46 6.84
CA SER A 147 14.01 -17.00 8.19
C SER A 147 15.38 -17.34 8.77
N TYR A 148 15.57 -17.07 10.06
CA TYR A 148 16.74 -17.55 10.79
C TYR A 148 16.42 -18.93 11.35
N SER A 149 17.37 -19.86 11.27
CA SER A 149 17.24 -21.15 11.95
C SER A 149 17.14 -20.88 13.44
N GLU A 150 16.08 -21.35 14.09
CA GLU A 150 16.09 -21.45 15.55
C GLU A 150 17.21 -22.44 15.90
N GLU A 151 18.29 -21.96 16.50
CA GLU A 151 19.24 -22.85 17.16
C GLU A 151 18.42 -23.63 18.19
N ALA A 152 18.36 -24.94 18.01
CA ALA A 152 17.72 -25.84 18.96
C ALA A 152 18.32 -25.56 20.33
N SER A 153 17.54 -24.87 21.18
CA SER A 153 17.90 -24.62 22.57
C SER A 153 18.20 -25.98 23.18
N GLY A 154 19.50 -26.20 23.46
CA GLY A 154 20.02 -27.44 23.98
C GLY A 154 19.22 -27.90 25.19
N LYS A 155 18.86 -29.18 25.17
CA LYS A 155 18.55 -29.97 26.36
C LYS A 155 19.57 -31.08 26.45
#